data_AF-A0AAW2XER0-F1
#
_entry.id   AF-A0AAW2XER0-F1
#
_cell.length_a   1.000
_cell.length_b   1.000
_cell.length_c   1.000
_cell.angle_alpha   90.00
_cell.angle_beta   90.00
_cell.angle_gamma   90.00
#
_symmetry.space_group_name_H-M   'P 1'
#
loop_
_entity.id
_entity.type
_entity.pdbx_description
1 polymer ?
#
loop_
_entity_poly.entity_id
_entity_poly.type
_entity_poly.pdbx_seq_one_letter_code
_entity_poly.pdbx_strand_id
1 'polypeptide(L)'
;MLVLFFATTCGVGGTLTAIDNLRQIGTSLGYPTNSISTFVSLVSIWNYLGRVVSGFLSVHFLDKYKFPRPVMLTLTLVISCTGHLLIAFDIPNGLYVASVIIGFCFGPQWPLLFSIISQLFGLKYYSTLYNLRREPDWIVCAQCEGGGVLVRQGGREAVEGLGPGSEARGGLELCRGGVL
;
A
#
# COMPACT_ATOMS: atom_id res chain seq x y z
N MET A 1 -4.30 -14.59 -17.84
CA MET A 1 -3.18 -13.68 -17.51
C MET A 1 -3.57 -12.21 -17.55
N LEU A 2 -4.23 -11.73 -18.60
CA LEU A 2 -4.75 -10.35 -18.66
C LEU A 2 -5.64 -9.95 -17.48
N VAL A 3 -6.53 -10.85 -17.04
CA VAL A 3 -7.42 -10.58 -15.88
C VAL A 3 -6.65 -10.35 -14.58
N LEU A 4 -5.59 -11.14 -14.32
CA LEU A 4 -4.76 -10.95 -13.13
C LEU A 4 -3.98 -9.64 -13.21
N PHE A 5 -3.41 -9.33 -14.38
CA PHE A 5 -2.72 -8.06 -14.59
C PHE A 5 -3.66 -6.88 -14.35
N PHE A 6 -4.81 -6.85 -15.04
CA PHE A 6 -5.81 -5.79 -14.90
C PHE A 6 -6.32 -5.65 -13.45
N ALA A 7 -6.66 -6.75 -12.79
CA ALA A 7 -7.10 -6.73 -11.40
C ALA A 7 -6.02 -6.19 -10.46
N THR A 8 -4.76 -6.61 -10.63
CA THR A 8 -3.65 -6.14 -9.78
C THR A 8 -3.32 -4.67 -10.03
N THR A 9 -3.31 -4.22 -11.28
CA THR A 9 -3.09 -2.82 -11.64
C THR A 9 -4.20 -1.92 -11.12
N CYS A 10 -5.46 -2.33 -11.27
CA CYS A 10 -6.61 -1.59 -10.75
C CYS A 10 -6.61 -1.54 -9.21
N GLY A 11 -6.35 -2.68 -8.54
CA GLY A 11 -6.31 -2.77 -7.09
C GLY A 11 -5.17 -1.94 -6.47
N VAL A 12 -3.94 -2.13 -6.94
CA VAL A 12 -2.76 -1.41 -6.43
C VAL A 12 -2.85 0.07 -6.79
N GLY A 13 -3.20 0.40 -8.04
CA GLY A 13 -3.30 1.79 -8.51
C GLY A 13 -4.36 2.60 -7.78
N GLY A 14 -5.56 2.04 -7.58
CA GLY A 14 -6.63 2.72 -6.85
C GLY A 14 -6.27 2.99 -5.38
N THR A 15 -5.75 1.95 -4.71
CA THR A 15 -5.35 2.03 -3.30
C THR A 15 -4.20 3.03 -3.11
N LEU A 16 -3.22 3.05 -4.01
CA LEU A 16 -2.09 3.99 -3.98
C LEU A 16 -2.54 5.44 -4.21
N THR A 17 -3.42 5.65 -5.18
CA THR A 17 -4.01 6.98 -5.45
C THR A 17 -4.72 7.53 -4.22
N ALA A 18 -5.47 6.68 -3.50
CA ALA A 18 -6.16 7.08 -2.28
C ALA A 18 -5.17 7.45 -1.14
N ILE A 19 -4.06 6.72 -1.02
CA ILE A 19 -3.02 6.98 -0.01
C ILE A 19 -2.26 8.29 -0.30
N ASP A 20 -1.83 8.50 -1.55
CA ASP A 20 -1.07 9.71 -1.92
C ASP A 20 -1.91 10.98 -1.82
N ASN A 21 -3.22 10.86 -2.04
CA ASN A 21 -4.15 11.98 -1.92
C ASN A 21 -4.85 12.05 -0.56
N LEU A 22 -4.52 11.17 0.40
CA LEU A 22 -5.23 11.06 1.68
C LEU A 22 -5.24 12.38 2.47
N ARG A 23 -4.16 13.17 2.38
CA ARG A 23 -4.11 14.50 3.02
C ARG A 23 -5.04 15.52 2.39
N GLN A 24 -5.12 15.52 1.06
CA GLN A 24 -5.96 16.45 0.33
C GLN A 24 -7.42 16.10 0.57
N ILE A 25 -7.74 14.80 0.54
CA ILE A 25 -9.06 14.27 0.90
C ILE A 25 -9.40 14.69 2.34
N GLY A 26 -8.53 14.43 3.32
CA GLY A 26 -8.77 14.79 4.71
C GLY A 26 -8.97 16.29 4.94
N THR A 27 -8.17 17.13 4.27
CA THR A 27 -8.31 18.60 4.35
C THR A 27 -9.64 19.05 3.73
N SER A 28 -10.05 18.44 2.61
CA SER A 28 -11.31 18.78 1.93
C SER A 28 -12.55 18.40 2.75
N LEU A 29 -12.45 17.34 3.56
CA LEU A 29 -13.49 16.89 4.49
C LEU A 29 -13.46 17.67 5.82
N GLY A 30 -12.59 18.68 5.96
CA GLY A 30 -12.53 19.55 7.15
C GLY A 30 -11.83 18.95 8.37
N TYR A 31 -11.05 17.87 8.21
CA TYR A 31 -10.28 17.30 9.31
C TYR A 31 -9.08 18.19 9.68
N PRO A 32 -8.71 18.28 10.97
CA PRO A 32 -7.51 19.00 11.39
C PRO A 32 -6.25 18.28 10.89
N THR A 33 -5.23 19.07 10.52
CA THR A 33 -3.96 18.57 9.96
C THR A 33 -3.26 17.54 10.85
N ASN A 34 -3.39 17.69 12.17
CA ASN A 34 -2.81 16.78 13.15
C ASN A 34 -3.46 15.37 13.12
N SER A 35 -4.78 15.30 12.91
CA SER A 35 -5.47 14.01 12.74
C SER A 35 -5.14 13.38 11.40
N ILE A 36 -4.97 14.18 10.34
CA ILE A 36 -4.58 13.71 9.01
C ILE A 36 -3.18 13.06 9.04
N SER A 37 -2.22 13.66 9.75
CA SER A 37 -0.90 13.06 10.02
C SER A 37 -1.02 11.65 10.61
N THR A 38 -1.90 11.54 11.61
CA THR A 38 -2.11 10.30 12.34
C THR A 38 -2.67 9.22 11.41
N PHE A 39 -3.60 9.57 10.51
CA PHE A 39 -4.15 8.65 9.51
C PHE A 39 -3.07 8.15 8.53
N VAL A 40 -2.20 9.04 8.04
CA VAL A 40 -1.07 8.66 7.16
C VAL A 40 -0.13 7.68 7.85
N SER A 41 0.18 7.92 9.12
CA SER A 41 1.01 7.01 9.92
C SER A 41 0.32 5.66 10.17
N LEU A 42 -0.99 5.66 10.43
CA LEU A 42 -1.80 4.45 10.58
C LEU A 42 -1.78 3.59 9.31
N VAL A 43 -1.90 4.18 8.13
CA VAL A 43 -1.80 3.45 6.85
C VAL A 43 -0.50 2.64 6.78
N SER A 44 0.63 3.19 7.23
CA SER A 44 1.92 2.48 7.27
C SER A 44 1.89 1.26 8.18
N ILE A 45 1.38 1.44 9.41
CA ILE A 45 1.31 0.38 10.42
C ILE A 45 0.45 -0.77 9.91
N TRP A 46 -0.74 -0.45 9.39
CA TRP A 46 -1.66 -1.43 8.83
C TRP A 46 -1.11 -2.08 7.55
N ASN A 47 -0.33 -1.34 6.75
CA ASN A 47 0.38 -1.92 5.60
C ASN A 47 1.38 -2.99 6.01
N TYR A 48 2.21 -2.68 7.02
CA TYR A 48 3.17 -3.62 7.56
C TYR A 48 2.46 -4.87 8.09
N LEU A 49 1.42 -4.69 8.91
CA LEU A 49 0.62 -5.80 9.42
C LEU A 49 0.00 -6.64 8.30
N GLY A 50 -0.55 -6.01 7.26
CA GLY A 50 -1.12 -6.71 6.10
C GLY A 50 -0.09 -7.57 5.36
N ARG A 51 1.15 -7.10 5.23
CA ARG A 51 2.26 -7.90 4.63
C ARG A 51 2.58 -9.13 5.47
N VAL A 52 2.70 -8.97 6.79
CA VAL A 52 3.00 -10.05 7.72
C VAL A 52 1.87 -11.09 7.72
N VAL A 53 0.63 -10.62 7.92
CA VAL A 53 -0.57 -11.46 8.02
C VAL A 53 -0.80 -12.25 6.74
N SER A 54 -0.68 -11.61 5.57
CA SER A 54 -0.84 -12.32 4.28
C SER A 54 0.26 -13.34 4.00
N GLY A 55 1.49 -13.09 4.45
CA GLY A 55 2.58 -14.07 4.35
C GLY A 55 2.26 -15.37 5.07
N PHE A 56 1.80 -15.27 6.33
CA PHE A 56 1.41 -16.43 7.13
C PHE A 56 0.09 -17.06 6.67
N LEU A 57 -0.96 -16.26 6.44
CA LEU A 57 -2.26 -16.78 6.00
C LEU A 57 -2.16 -17.48 4.65
N SER A 58 -1.36 -16.96 3.72
CA SER A 58 -1.19 -17.54 2.38
C SER A 58 -0.62 -18.96 2.42
N VAL A 59 0.21 -19.27 3.43
CA VAL A 59 0.74 -20.63 3.65
C VAL A 59 -0.28 -21.48 4.39
N HIS A 60 -0.89 -20.94 5.44
CA HIS A 60 -1.87 -21.68 6.26
C HIS A 60 -3.12 -22.10 5.47
N PHE A 61 -3.68 -21.22 4.64
CA PHE A 61 -4.84 -21.52 3.80
C PHE A 61 -4.53 -22.50 2.67
N LEU A 62 -3.29 -22.50 2.16
CA LEU A 62 -2.87 -23.49 1.17
C LEU A 62 -2.76 -24.89 1.76
N ASP A 63 -2.14 -25.00 2.93
CA ASP A 63 -1.89 -26.27 3.59
C ASP A 63 -3.21 -26.92 4.06
N LYS A 64 -4.09 -26.11 4.66
CA LYS A 64 -5.32 -26.60 5.29
C LYS A 64 -6.52 -26.72 4.33
N TYR A 65 -6.64 -25.83 3.33
CA TYR A 65 -7.84 -25.74 2.50
C TYR A 65 -7.59 -25.86 0.99
N LYS A 66 -6.34 -26.09 0.54
CA LYS A 66 -5.93 -26.05 -0.89
C LYS A 66 -6.47 -24.82 -1.62
N PHE A 67 -6.59 -23.70 -0.92
CA PHE A 67 -7.25 -22.52 -1.45
C PHE A 67 -6.38 -21.86 -2.53
N PRO A 68 -6.92 -21.59 -3.74
CA PRO A 68 -6.15 -20.92 -4.78
C PRO A 68 -5.81 -19.49 -4.33
N ARG A 69 -4.52 -19.16 -4.28
CA ARG A 69 -4.00 -17.83 -3.89
C ARG A 69 -4.63 -16.63 -4.63
N PRO A 70 -5.03 -16.74 -5.92
CA PRO A 70 -5.80 -15.69 -6.59
C PRO A 70 -7.11 -15.32 -5.88
N VAL A 71 -7.75 -16.25 -5.18
CA VAL A 71 -9.00 -15.96 -4.44
C VAL A 71 -8.71 -15.10 -3.22
N MET A 72 -7.59 -15.30 -2.53
CA MET A 72 -7.15 -14.41 -1.44
C MET A 72 -6.89 -12.99 -1.94
N LEU A 73 -6.34 -12.85 -3.15
CA LEU A 73 -6.18 -11.55 -3.80
C LEU A 73 -7.54 -10.91 -4.08
N THR A 74 -8.52 -11.65 -4.64
CA THR A 74 -9.87 -11.10 -4.88
C THR A 74 -10.58 -10.67 -3.61
N LEU A 75 -10.45 -11.43 -2.51
CA LEU A 75 -11.01 -11.03 -1.21
C LEU A 75 -10.39 -9.73 -0.71
N THR A 76 -9.07 -9.58 -0.87
CA THR A 76 -8.36 -8.34 -0.50
C THR A 76 -8.85 -7.15 -1.33
N LEU A 77 -9.10 -7.33 -2.63
CA LEU A 77 -9.65 -6.27 -3.49
C LEU A 77 -11.08 -5.89 -3.10
N VAL A 78 -11.93 -6.86 -2.77
CA VAL A 78 -13.31 -6.60 -2.33
C VAL A 78 -13.33 -5.78 -1.03
N ILE A 79 -12.47 -6.13 -0.07
CA ILE A 79 -12.33 -5.38 1.19
C ILE A 79 -11.78 -3.96 0.92
N SER A 80 -10.83 -3.81 -0.02
CA SER A 80 -10.33 -2.48 -0.42
C SER A 80 -11.44 -1.61 -1.01
N CYS A 81 -12.36 -2.18 -1.78
CA CYS A 81 -13.51 -1.46 -2.33
C CYS A 81 -14.39 -0.87 -1.22
N THR A 82 -14.60 -1.61 -0.11
CA THR A 82 -15.31 -1.09 1.07
C THR A 82 -14.60 0.13 1.67
N GLY A 83 -13.27 0.12 1.71
CA GLY A 83 -12.46 1.27 2.14
C GLY A 83 -12.65 2.51 1.27
N HIS A 84 -12.73 2.33 -0.05
CA HIS A 84 -12.98 3.45 -0.98
C HIS A 84 -14.41 3.99 -0.86
N LEU A 85 -15.40 3.10 -0.68
CA LEU A 85 -16.79 3.50 -0.45
C LEU A 85 -16.94 4.32 0.85
N LEU A 86 -16.21 3.96 1.91
CA LEU A 86 -16.21 4.72 3.18
C LEU A 86 -15.71 6.16 3.00
N ILE A 87 -14.74 6.40 2.13
CA ILE A 87 -14.29 7.75 1.79
C ILE A 87 -15.38 8.51 1.02
N ALA A 88 -16.09 7.83 0.11
CA ALA A 88 -17.13 8.45 -0.71
C ALA A 88 -18.38 8.87 0.08
N PHE A 89 -18.75 8.13 1.15
CA PHE A 89 -19.94 8.42 1.95
C PHE A 89 -19.76 9.51 3.02
N ASP A 90 -18.53 10.02 3.21
CA ASP A 90 -18.21 11.08 4.18
C ASP A 90 -18.88 10.93 5.56
N ILE A 91 -18.79 9.72 6.11
CA ILE A 91 -19.34 9.42 7.44
C ILE A 91 -18.42 10.06 8.50
N PRO A 92 -18.94 10.60 9.63
CA PRO A 92 -18.10 11.07 10.73
C PRO A 92 -17.15 9.96 11.22
N ASN A 93 -15.85 10.25 11.29
CA ASN A 93 -14.76 9.29 11.55
C ASN A 93 -14.56 8.22 10.45
N GLY A 94 -15.24 8.33 9.31
CA GLY A 94 -15.12 7.40 8.19
C GLY A 94 -13.70 7.35 7.61
N LEU A 95 -12.99 8.48 7.61
CA LEU A 95 -11.61 8.57 7.12
C LEU A 95 -10.62 7.76 7.98
N TYR A 96 -10.85 7.70 9.29
CA TYR A 96 -10.06 6.86 10.21
C TYR A 96 -10.24 5.39 9.85
N VAL A 97 -11.49 4.91 9.76
CA VAL A 97 -11.79 3.52 9.43
C VAL A 97 -11.30 3.16 8.02
N ALA A 98 -11.47 4.07 7.05
CA ALA A 98 -10.97 3.90 5.70
C ALA A 98 -9.44 3.74 5.67
N SER A 99 -8.70 4.56 6.42
CA SER A 99 -7.23 4.49 6.47
C SER A 99 -6.72 3.13 6.98
N VAL A 100 -7.41 2.55 7.97
CA VAL A 100 -7.11 1.22 8.50
C VAL A 100 -7.34 0.13 7.45
N ILE A 101 -8.53 0.14 6.82
CA ILE A 101 -8.92 -0.88 5.83
C ILE A 101 -8.03 -0.81 4.59
N ILE A 102 -7.81 0.39 4.04
CA ILE A 102 -6.99 0.63 2.84
C ILE A 102 -5.54 0.24 3.13
N GLY A 103 -4.97 0.65 4.27
CA GLY A 103 -3.62 0.28 4.68
C GLY A 103 -3.45 -1.24 4.81
N PHE A 104 -4.39 -1.90 5.49
CA PHE A 104 -4.37 -3.36 5.65
C PHE A 104 -4.50 -4.11 4.34
N CYS A 105 -5.35 -3.64 3.40
CA CYS A 105 -5.51 -4.28 2.09
C CYS A 105 -4.35 -4.02 1.13
N PHE A 106 -3.65 -2.90 1.28
CA PHE A 106 -2.48 -2.56 0.48
C PHE A 106 -1.29 -3.49 0.77
N GLY A 107 -1.14 -3.95 2.02
CA GLY A 107 -0.01 -4.78 2.45
C GLY A 107 0.09 -6.13 1.72
N PRO A 108 -0.98 -6.93 1.66
CA PRO A 108 -1.02 -8.23 1.01
C PRO A 108 -0.79 -8.25 -0.49
N GLN A 109 -1.04 -7.13 -1.19
CA GLN A 109 -1.06 -7.11 -2.65
C GLN A 109 0.30 -7.51 -3.27
N TRP A 110 1.40 -7.06 -2.68
CA TRP A 110 2.77 -7.40 -3.13
C TRP A 110 3.18 -8.84 -2.85
N PRO A 111 3.12 -9.34 -1.59
CA PRO A 111 3.40 -10.75 -1.29
C PRO A 111 2.52 -11.70 -2.10
N LEU A 112 1.21 -11.44 -2.20
CA LEU A 112 0.28 -12.30 -2.93
C LEU A 112 0.61 -12.32 -4.44
N LEU A 113 0.98 -11.18 -5.03
CA LEU A 113 1.33 -11.12 -6.44
C LEU A 113 2.54 -12.00 -6.78
N PHE A 114 3.64 -11.89 -6.03
CA PHE A 114 4.83 -12.74 -6.22
C PHE A 114 4.52 -14.23 -6.01
N SER A 115 3.66 -14.48 -5.03
CA SER A 115 3.20 -15.80 -4.65
C SER A 115 2.26 -16.45 -5.67
N ILE A 116 1.51 -15.66 -6.44
CA ILE A 116 0.64 -16.10 -7.55
C ILE A 116 1.47 -16.36 -8.82
N ILE A 117 2.41 -15.47 -9.15
CA ILE A 117 3.28 -15.61 -10.33
C ILE A 117 4.10 -16.90 -10.24
N SER A 118 4.67 -17.20 -9.07
CA SER A 118 5.45 -18.42 -8.86
C SER A 118 4.62 -19.71 -8.98
N GLN A 119 3.33 -19.67 -8.61
CA GLN A 119 2.43 -20.82 -8.75
C GLN A 119 1.95 -21.05 -10.18
N LEU A 120 1.62 -19.99 -10.92
CA LEU A 120 1.05 -20.12 -12.27
C LEU A 120 2.09 -20.42 -13.36
N PHE A 121 3.32 -19.92 -13.21
CA PHE A 121 4.34 -20.02 -14.26
C PHE A 121 5.53 -20.89 -13.90
N GLY A 122 5.61 -21.34 -12.65
CA GLY A 122 6.77 -22.08 -12.14
C GLY A 122 8.04 -21.22 -12.07
N LEU A 123 9.07 -21.78 -11.45
CA LEU A 123 10.32 -21.07 -11.17
C LEU A 123 11.16 -20.77 -12.44
N LYS A 124 10.90 -21.46 -13.55
CA LYS A 124 11.75 -21.41 -14.76
C LYS A 124 11.64 -20.10 -15.54
N TYR A 125 10.48 -19.44 -15.53
CA TYR A 125 10.24 -18.16 -16.22
C TYR A 125 9.89 -17.00 -15.27
N TYR A 126 10.10 -17.20 -13.96
CA TYR A 126 9.74 -16.23 -12.92
C TYR A 126 10.41 -14.87 -13.16
N SER A 127 11.70 -14.87 -13.49
CA SER A 127 12.50 -13.65 -13.72
C SER A 127 12.02 -12.85 -14.94
N THR A 128 11.64 -13.52 -16.02
CA THR A 128 11.16 -12.87 -17.26
C THR A 128 9.79 -12.25 -17.05
N LEU A 129 8.87 -12.94 -16.37
CA LEU A 129 7.54 -12.41 -16.05
C LEU A 129 7.59 -11.31 -15.00
N TYR A 130 8.53 -11.40 -14.04
CA TYR A 130 8.79 -10.33 -13.10
C TYR A 130 9.28 -9.06 -13.81
N ASN A 131 10.15 -9.19 -14.81
CA ASN A 131 10.62 -8.07 -15.63
C ASN A 131 9.53 -7.53 -16.59
N LEU A 132 8.68 -8.39 -17.17
CA LEU A 132 7.56 -7.95 -18.01
C LEU A 132 6.48 -7.20 -17.19
N ARG A 133 6.30 -7.58 -15.92
CA ARG A 133 5.50 -6.82 -14.94
C ARG A 133 6.18 -5.51 -14.50
N ARG A 134 7.49 -5.39 -14.72
CA ARG A 134 8.30 -4.20 -14.41
C ARG A 134 8.24 -3.14 -15.51
N GLU A 135 7.67 -3.48 -16.67
CA GLU A 135 7.56 -2.56 -17.81
C GLU A 135 6.60 -1.38 -17.61
N PRO A 136 5.71 -1.34 -16.60
CA PRO A 136 5.28 -0.10 -15.99
C PRO A 136 6.24 0.22 -14.84
N ASP A 137 7.33 0.91 -15.13
CA ASP A 137 8.25 1.49 -14.14
C ASP A 137 7.48 2.34 -13.09
N TRP A 138 6.28 2.81 -13.44
CA TRP A 138 5.40 3.58 -12.56
C TRP A 138 4.93 2.84 -11.30
N ILE A 139 4.77 1.51 -11.26
CA ILE A 139 4.29 0.85 -10.02
C ILE A 139 5.42 0.79 -8.98
N VAL A 140 6.66 0.59 -9.42
CA VAL A 140 7.83 0.59 -8.53
C VAL A 140 8.22 2.02 -8.17
N CYS A 141 8.22 2.95 -9.14
CA CYS A 141 8.41 4.38 -8.88
C CYS A 141 7.32 4.91 -7.93
N ALA A 142 6.04 4.64 -8.16
CA ALA A 142 4.96 5.12 -7.28
C ALA A 142 4.95 4.42 -5.91
N GLN A 143 5.47 3.19 -5.78
CA GLN A 143 5.66 2.57 -4.45
C GLN A 143 6.85 3.20 -3.69
N CYS A 144 7.94 3.50 -4.40
CA CYS A 144 9.13 4.13 -3.84
C CYS A 144 8.85 5.61 -3.50
N GLU A 145 8.09 6.30 -4.36
CA GLU A 145 7.56 7.64 -4.14
C GLU A 145 6.50 7.63 -3.06
N GLY A 146 5.48 6.77 -3.08
CA GLY A 146 4.45 6.72 -2.04
C GLY A 146 5.02 6.38 -0.66
N GLY A 147 5.95 5.42 -0.58
CA GLY A 147 6.69 5.14 0.65
C GLY A 147 7.61 6.29 1.07
N GLY A 148 8.30 6.91 0.11
CA GLY A 148 9.14 8.08 0.33
C GLY A 148 8.36 9.34 0.71
N VAL A 149 7.13 9.51 0.21
CA VAL A 149 6.18 10.57 0.51
C VAL A 149 5.64 10.38 1.91
N LEU A 150 5.29 9.14 2.29
CA LEU A 150 4.86 8.82 3.65
C LEU A 150 5.98 9.08 4.66
N VAL A 151 7.22 8.65 4.37
CA VAL A 151 8.39 8.88 5.22
C VAL A 151 8.78 10.36 5.24
N ARG A 152 8.73 11.07 4.10
CA ARG A 152 8.96 12.52 4.05
C ARG A 152 7.89 13.30 4.79
N GLN A 153 6.63 12.87 4.75
CA GLN A 153 5.56 13.48 5.53
C GLN A 153 5.76 13.25 7.02
N GLY A 154 6.00 12.01 7.44
CA GLY A 154 6.32 11.70 8.84
C GLY A 154 7.55 12.47 9.34
N GLY A 155 8.57 12.64 8.49
CA GLY A 155 9.75 13.45 8.80
C GLY A 155 9.48 14.95 8.86
N ARG A 156 8.65 15.50 7.95
CA ARG A 156 8.29 16.93 7.97
C ARG A 156 7.47 17.27 9.22
N GLU A 157 6.60 16.37 9.64
CA GLU A 157 5.76 16.55 10.82
C GLU A 157 6.53 16.37 12.13
N ALA A 158 7.50 15.45 12.16
CA ALA A 158 8.43 15.36 13.28
C ALA A 158 9.22 16.67 13.47
N VAL A 159 9.54 17.36 12.38
CA VAL A 159 10.25 18.66 12.40
C VAL A 159 9.30 19.82 12.76
N GLU A 160 8.07 19.84 12.25
CA GLU A 160 7.07 20.87 12.60
C GLU A 160 6.64 20.79 14.09
N GLY A 161 6.68 19.60 14.70
CA GLY A 161 6.43 19.43 16.14
C GLY A 161 7.57 19.89 17.07
N LEU A 162 8.76 20.18 16.54
CA LEU A 162 9.97 20.49 17.33
C LEU A 162 10.24 21.99 17.53
N GLY A 163 9.42 22.89 16.97
CA GLY A 163 9.68 24.33 17.03
C GLY A 163 10.88 24.77 16.16
N PRO A 164 11.03 26.07 15.88
CA PRO A 164 11.95 26.55 14.85
C PRO A 164 13.41 26.44 15.31
N GLY A 165 14.16 25.45 14.82
CA GLY A 165 15.61 25.40 15.11
C GLY A 165 16.39 24.10 14.83
N SER A 166 15.85 23.07 14.17
CA SER A 166 16.59 21.82 13.92
C SER A 166 16.75 21.51 12.43
N GLU A 167 18.01 21.52 11.97
CA GLU A 167 18.43 21.35 10.58
C GLU A 167 18.03 19.99 9.98
N ALA A 168 17.25 20.04 8.90
CA ALA A 168 16.95 18.94 8.01
C ALA A 168 18.19 18.55 7.17
N ARG A 169 19.11 17.75 7.71
CA ARG A 169 20.27 17.22 6.95
C ARG A 169 20.33 15.70 6.78
N GLY A 170 19.41 14.92 7.33
CA GLY A 170 19.50 13.45 7.28
C GLY A 170 18.75 12.75 6.13
N GLY A 171 17.77 13.41 5.50
CA GLY A 171 16.79 12.71 4.66
C GLY A 171 17.18 12.47 3.19
N LEU A 172 18.23 13.12 2.69
CA LEU A 172 18.58 13.07 1.25
C LEU A 172 19.48 11.88 0.88
N GLU A 173 20.22 11.31 1.83
CA GLU A 173 21.18 10.22 1.55
C GLU A 173 20.52 8.84 1.39
N LEU A 174 19.34 8.61 1.99
CA LEU A 174 18.65 7.32 1.84
C LEU A 174 18.01 7.10 0.45
N CYS A 175 17.72 8.15 -0.31
CA CYS A 175 17.16 8.00 -1.67
C CYS A 175 18.20 7.53 -2.71
N ARG A 176 19.50 7.63 -2.43
CA ARG A 176 20.56 7.20 -3.38
C ARG A 176 21.00 5.75 -3.21
N GLY A 177 20.68 5.11 -2.09
CA GLY A 177 21.12 3.74 -1.77
C GLY A 177 20.21 2.62 -2.26
N GLY A 178 19.06 2.93 -2.88
CA GLY A 178 18.04 1.96 -3.30
C GLY A 178 18.10 1.54 -4.77
N VAL A 179 19.18 1.87 -5.49
CA VAL A 179 19.46 1.35 -6.83
C VAL A 179 20.64 0.38 -6.72
N LEU A 180 20.34 -0.85 -6.33
CA LEU A 180 21.11 -2.06 -6.62
C LEU A 180 20.14 -3.25 -6.59
#